data_AF-A0A6G1RE96-F1
#
_entry.id   AF-A0A6G1RE96-F1
#
_cell.length_a   1.000
_cell.length_b   1.000
_cell.length_c   1.000
_cell.angle_alpha   90.00
_cell.angle_beta   90.00
_cell.angle_gamma   90.00
#
_symmetry.space_group_name_H-M   'P 1'
#
loop_
_entity.id
_entity.type
_entity.pdbx_description
1 polymer ?
#
loop_
_entity_poly.entity_id
_entity_poly.type
_entity_poly.pdbx_seq_one_letter_code
_entity_poly.pdbx_strand_id
1 'polypeptide(L)'
;ELDGVVRDFCSEECCKKFQDWYYKAARCDCCKSQGTLKEKVQWRGEMKHFCDQHCLLRFYCQQNEPNLATQKGPENLHYDQGCQTPRTKITGSAPPPSPTPNREMKNKAVLCKPLT
;
A
#
# COMPACT_ATOMS: atom_id res chain seq x y z
N GLU A 1 -36.31 -0.47 3.97
CA GLU A 1 -35.34 -1.23 4.78
C GLU A 1 -33.94 -0.74 4.41
N LEU A 2 -33.16 -0.24 5.37
CA LEU A 2 -31.76 0.16 5.15
C LEU A 2 -30.91 -0.45 6.25
N ASP A 3 -29.81 -1.12 5.88
CA ASP A 3 -28.92 -1.83 6.82
C ASP A 3 -29.67 -2.85 7.71
N GLY A 4 -30.71 -3.49 7.17
CA GLY A 4 -31.58 -4.41 7.91
C GLY A 4 -32.50 -3.73 8.94
N VAL A 5 -32.55 -2.39 8.96
CA VAL A 5 -33.43 -1.62 9.85
C VAL A 5 -34.62 -1.05 9.08
N VAL A 6 -35.83 -1.32 9.59
CA VAL A 6 -37.07 -0.69 9.12
C VAL A 6 -37.29 0.61 9.87
N ARG A 7 -37.69 1.66 9.15
CA ARG A 7 -37.92 3.01 9.66
C ARG A 7 -39.25 3.53 9.13
N ASP A 8 -40.08 4.06 10.02
CA ASP A 8 -41.30 4.75 9.66
C ASP A 8 -41.05 6.25 9.50
N PHE A 9 -41.70 6.87 8.52
CA PHE A 9 -41.60 8.30 8.22
C PHE A 9 -42.99 8.93 8.25
N CYS A 10 -43.11 10.16 8.73
CA CYS A 10 -44.39 10.88 8.78
C CYS A 10 -44.87 11.36 7.40
N SER A 11 -44.00 11.36 6.38
CA SER A 11 -44.33 11.75 5.02
C SER A 11 -43.32 11.19 4.02
N GLU A 12 -43.68 11.19 2.74
CA GLU A 12 -42.78 10.84 1.64
C GLU A 12 -41.58 11.80 1.56
N GLU A 13 -41.79 13.09 1.85
CA GLU A 13 -40.71 14.08 1.88
C GLU A 13 -39.67 13.76 2.96
N CYS A 14 -40.11 13.35 4.16
CA CYS A 14 -39.21 12.93 5.23
C CYS A 14 -38.43 11.66 4.86
N CYS A 15 -39.09 10.70 4.19
CA CYS A 15 -38.44 9.50 3.66
C CYS A 15 -37.37 9.85 2.63
N LYS A 16 -37.68 10.74 1.68
CA LYS A 16 -36.75 11.16 0.63
C LYS A 16 -35.55 11.91 1.21
N LYS A 17 -35.78 12.86 2.14
CA LYS A 17 -34.69 13.57 2.85
C LYS A 17 -33.76 12.62 3.59
N PHE A 18 -34.31 11.60 4.25
CA PHE A 18 -33.51 10.59 4.92
C PHE A 18 -32.70 9.75 3.92
N GLN A 19 -33.31 9.29 2.83
CA GLN A 19 -32.59 8.52 1.80
C GLN A 19 -31.45 9.33 1.19
N ASP A 20 -31.72 10.59 0.82
CA ASP A 20 -30.69 11.50 0.32
C ASP A 20 -29.54 11.64 1.30
N TRP A 21 -29.85 11.91 2.58
CA TRP A 21 -28.84 11.99 3.63
C TRP A 21 -28.07 10.67 3.79
N TYR A 22 -28.74 9.53 3.83
CA TYR A 22 -28.14 8.22 4.06
C TYR A 22 -27.24 7.77 2.91
N TYR A 23 -27.69 7.94 1.66
CA TYR A 23 -26.93 7.50 0.49
C TYR A 23 -25.81 8.48 0.12
N LYS A 24 -26.01 9.79 0.34
CA LYS A 24 -24.99 10.81 0.05
C LYS A 24 -24.00 11.02 1.18
N ALA A 25 -24.26 10.52 2.38
CA ALA A 25 -23.32 10.62 3.49
C ALA A 25 -22.00 9.91 3.16
N ALA A 26 -20.91 10.67 3.26
CA ALA A 26 -19.57 10.11 3.16
C ALA A 26 -19.36 9.06 4.27
N ARG A 27 -18.66 7.98 3.94
CA ARG A 27 -18.31 6.89 4.85
C ARG A 27 -16.81 6.92 5.13
N CYS A 28 -16.42 6.46 6.31
CA CYS A 28 -15.01 6.35 6.65
C CYS A 28 -14.29 5.43 5.66
N ASP A 29 -13.19 5.88 5.07
CA ASP A 29 -12.41 5.10 4.11
C ASP A 29 -11.78 3.85 4.73
N CYS A 30 -11.57 3.84 6.05
CA CYS A 30 -11.05 2.69 6.79
C CYS A 30 -12.16 1.71 7.21
N CYS A 31 -13.07 2.12 8.10
CA CYS A 31 -14.04 1.22 8.71
C CYS A 31 -15.40 1.14 7.98
N LYS A 32 -15.59 1.94 6.93
CA LYS A 32 -16.81 2.02 6.11
C LYS A 32 -18.08 2.45 6.85
N SER A 33 -17.99 2.77 8.14
CA SER A 33 -19.13 3.29 8.89
C SER A 33 -19.50 4.70 8.44
N GLN A 34 -20.79 4.98 8.51
CA GLN A 34 -21.35 6.30 8.31
C GLN A 34 -21.29 7.08 9.63
N GLY A 35 -20.95 8.36 9.58
CA GLY A 35 -20.88 9.22 10.75
C GLY A 35 -20.09 10.49 10.51
N THR A 36 -19.75 11.20 11.58
CA THR A 36 -18.89 12.38 11.51
C THR A 36 -17.46 11.97 11.12
N LEU A 37 -16.97 12.50 10.00
CA LEU A 37 -15.60 12.28 9.52
C LEU A 37 -14.74 13.45 9.99
N LYS A 38 -13.88 13.20 10.97
CA LYS A 38 -13.03 14.22 11.61
C LYS A 38 -11.72 14.43 10.85
N GLU A 39 -11.16 13.36 10.30
CA GLU A 39 -9.88 13.38 9.62
C GLU A 39 -10.06 13.32 8.11
N LYS A 40 -9.20 14.01 7.37
CA LYS A 40 -9.13 13.94 5.90
C LYS A 40 -7.69 14.06 5.42
N VAL A 41 -7.31 13.29 4.40
CA VAL A 41 -5.96 13.33 3.84
C VAL A 41 -5.93 13.02 2.36
N GLN A 42 -5.06 13.71 1.62
CA GLN A 42 -4.88 13.42 0.20
C GLN A 42 -3.95 12.22 0.05
N TRP A 43 -4.48 11.14 -0.51
CA TRP A 43 -3.77 9.88 -0.69
C TRP A 43 -3.80 9.49 -2.16
N ARG A 44 -2.62 9.42 -2.79
CA ARG A 44 -2.47 9.04 -4.22
C ARG A 44 -3.36 9.87 -5.17
N GLY A 45 -3.53 11.15 -4.86
CA GLY A 45 -4.35 12.07 -5.65
C GLY A 45 -5.83 12.12 -5.25
N GLU A 46 -6.32 11.18 -4.45
CA GLU A 46 -7.71 11.15 -3.98
C GLU A 46 -7.85 11.71 -2.56
N MET A 47 -8.97 12.38 -2.28
CA MET A 47 -9.30 12.80 -0.92
C MET A 47 -9.92 11.65 -0.14
N LYS A 48 -9.26 11.21 0.94
CA LYS A 48 -9.76 10.19 1.86
C LYS A 48 -10.26 10.82 3.16
N HIS A 49 -11.28 10.22 3.76
CA HIS A 49 -11.98 10.70 4.95
C HIS A 49 -12.09 9.61 6.02
N PHE A 50 -11.91 9.98 7.30
CA PHE A 50 -11.94 9.02 8.41
C PHE A 50 -12.71 9.57 9.61
N CYS A 51 -13.35 8.67 10.35
CA CYS A 51 -14.12 9.07 11.55
C CYS A 51 -13.22 9.62 12.67
N ASP A 52 -11.99 9.14 12.78
CA ASP A 52 -11.01 9.55 13.80
C ASP A 52 -9.57 9.22 13.38
N GLN A 53 -8.61 9.61 14.23
CA GLN A 53 -7.19 9.33 14.05
C GLN A 53 -6.88 7.83 14.04
N HIS A 54 -7.59 7.00 14.80
CA HIS A 54 -7.34 5.55 14.83
C HIS A 54 -7.63 4.93 13.46
N CYS A 55 -8.72 5.32 12.81
CA CYS A 55 -9.05 4.87 11.46
C CYS A 55 -8.06 5.37 10.41
N LEU A 56 -7.58 6.61 10.53
CA LEU A 56 -6.53 7.14 9.67
C LEU A 56 -5.23 6.33 9.80
N LEU A 57 -4.78 6.06 11.03
CA LEU A 57 -3.56 5.29 11.29
C LEU A 57 -3.68 3.85 10.79
N ARG A 58 -4.81 3.19 11.06
CA ARG A 58 -5.08 1.83 10.57
C ARG A 58 -5.02 1.77 9.05
N PHE A 59 -5.59 2.77 8.37
CA PHE A 59 -5.51 2.88 6.91
C PHE A 59 -4.05 2.91 6.45
N TYR A 60 -3.19 3.76 7.02
CA TYR A 60 -1.77 3.78 6.64
C TYR A 60 -1.06 2.46 6.88
N CYS A 61 -1.27 1.80 8.02
CA CYS A 61 -0.68 0.48 8.29
C CYS A 61 -1.06 -0.54 7.20
N GLN A 62 -2.34 -0.61 6.83
CA GLN A 62 -2.79 -1.53 5.79
C GLN A 62 -2.25 -1.22 4.39
N GLN A 63 -1.97 0.06 4.10
CA GLN A 63 -1.39 0.46 2.81
C GLN A 63 0.14 0.31 2.76
N ASN A 64 0.80 0.26 3.92
CA ASN A 64 2.25 0.10 4.01
C ASN A 64 2.70 -1.37 4.02
N GLU A 65 1.80 -2.32 4.31
CA GLU A 65 2.10 -3.75 4.21
C GLU A 65 2.38 -4.13 2.74
N PRO A 66 3.52 -4.77 2.43
CA PRO A 66 3.76 -5.30 1.09
C PRO A 66 2.67 -6.31 0.77
N ASN A 67 2.01 -6.15 -0.38
CA ASN A 67 0.99 -7.08 -0.84
C ASN A 67 1.64 -8.45 -1.09
N LEU A 68 1.58 -9.35 -0.10
CA LEU A 68 2.15 -10.70 -0.20
C LEU A 68 1.41 -11.59 -1.22
N ALA A 69 0.25 -11.16 -1.74
CA ALA A 69 -0.55 -11.93 -2.69
C ALA A 69 -0.01 -11.91 -4.12
N THR A 70 0.98 -11.06 -4.45
CA THR A 70 1.60 -11.02 -5.78
C THR A 70 2.89 -11.84 -5.91
N GLN A 71 3.37 -12.51 -4.87
CA GLN A 71 4.51 -13.44 -5.01
C GLN A 71 4.06 -14.83 -5.45
N LYS A 72 3.82 -15.01 -6.76
CA LYS A 72 4.20 -16.28 -7.42
C LYS A 72 5.59 -16.07 -8.00
N GLY A 73 6.61 -16.49 -7.27
CA GLY A 73 7.98 -16.55 -7.78
C GLY A 73 8.15 -17.64 -8.84
N PRO A 74 8.94 -17.36 -9.87
CA PRO A 74 10.08 -18.17 -10.29
C PRO A 74 11.33 -17.31 -9.98
N GLU A 75 12.52 -17.76 -9.63
CA GLU A 75 13.25 -18.95 -10.01
C GLU A 75 14.33 -19.24 -8.93
N ASN A 76 14.11 -20.25 -8.09
CA ASN A 76 15.23 -20.96 -7.45
C ASN A 76 15.54 -22.16 -8.32
N LEU A 77 16.20 -21.94 -9.45
CA LEU A 77 16.78 -23.03 -10.24
C LEU A 77 18.28 -22.80 -10.38
N HIS A 78 18.98 -23.52 -9.49
CA HIS A 78 20.20 -24.25 -9.79
C HIS A 78 21.47 -23.45 -10.06
N TYR A 79 22.35 -23.44 -9.06
CA TYR A 79 23.78 -23.60 -9.32
C TYR A 79 24.45 -24.39 -8.20
N ASP A 80 24.25 -25.71 -8.21
CA ASP A 80 25.27 -26.63 -7.72
C ASP A 80 26.03 -27.15 -8.94
N GLN A 81 27.27 -26.69 -9.13
CA GLN A 81 28.29 -27.53 -9.77
C GLN A 81 29.71 -26.95 -9.54
N GLY A 82 30.45 -27.61 -8.65
CA GLY A 82 31.81 -28.10 -8.96
C GLY A 82 33.00 -27.15 -8.82
N CYS A 83 33.73 -27.30 -7.71
CA CYS A 83 35.18 -27.11 -7.71
C CYS A 83 35.84 -28.01 -8.77
N GLN A 84 36.89 -27.53 -9.46
CA GLN A 84 38.20 -28.19 -9.70
C GLN A 84 39.05 -27.35 -10.68
N THR A 85 40.31 -27.10 -10.33
CA THR A 85 41.39 -26.60 -11.21
C THR A 85 42.11 -27.82 -11.84
N PRO A 86 42.89 -27.78 -12.97
CA PRO A 86 44.10 -26.96 -13.15
C PRO A 86 44.47 -26.45 -14.58
N ARG A 87 45.15 -25.28 -14.60
CA ARG A 87 46.18 -24.70 -15.52
C ARG A 87 46.59 -25.47 -16.80
N THR A 88 46.63 -24.80 -17.97
CA THR A 88 47.71 -24.82 -19.01
C THR A 88 47.57 -23.60 -19.95
N LYS A 89 48.62 -23.26 -20.71
CA LYS A 89 49.04 -21.92 -21.15
C LYS A 89 48.62 -21.48 -22.58
N ILE A 90 49.02 -20.22 -22.86
CA ILE A 90 49.42 -19.54 -24.10
C ILE A 90 48.37 -18.95 -25.07
N THR A 91 48.35 -17.60 -25.02
CA THR A 91 48.33 -16.62 -26.12
C THR A 91 47.21 -16.66 -27.16
N GLY A 92 46.24 -15.76 -27.00
CA GLY A 92 45.31 -15.37 -28.06
C GLY A 92 44.23 -14.40 -27.57
N SER A 93 44.21 -13.20 -28.15
CA SER A 93 43.06 -12.27 -28.21
C SER A 93 42.76 -11.43 -26.97
N ALA A 94 42.67 -10.10 -27.19
CA ALA A 94 42.38 -9.07 -26.20
C ALA A 94 41.00 -9.24 -25.50
N PRO A 95 40.88 -8.89 -24.21
CA PRO A 95 39.58 -8.85 -23.52
C PRO A 95 38.85 -7.50 -23.70
N PRO A 96 37.49 -7.48 -23.67
CA PRO A 96 36.70 -6.26 -23.59
C PRO A 96 36.73 -5.65 -22.18
N PRO A 97 36.43 -4.34 -22.03
CA PRO A 97 36.59 -3.62 -20.77
C PRO A 97 35.55 -4.02 -19.70
N SER A 98 36.02 -4.16 -18.46
CA SER A 98 35.20 -4.35 -17.26
C SER A 98 34.35 -3.11 -16.92
N PRO A 99 33.08 -3.24 -16.52
CA PRO A 99 32.38 -2.19 -15.81
C PRO A 99 32.79 -2.19 -14.32
N THR A 100 33.13 -1.01 -13.82
CA THR A 100 33.43 -0.72 -12.41
C THR A 100 32.20 -0.92 -11.51
N PRO A 101 32.34 -1.45 -10.28
CA PRO A 101 31.28 -1.43 -9.29
C PRO A 101 31.49 -0.24 -8.36
N ASN A 102 30.78 0.87 -8.59
CA ASN A 102 30.51 1.81 -7.51
C ASN A 102 29.33 2.72 -7.85
N ARG A 103 28.13 2.29 -7.47
CA ARG A 103 27.07 3.23 -7.14
C ARG A 103 26.64 2.92 -5.72
N GLU A 104 27.22 3.65 -4.77
CA GLU A 104 26.65 3.85 -3.45
C GLU A 104 25.19 4.29 -3.62
N MET A 105 24.26 3.34 -3.49
CA MET A 105 22.84 3.64 -3.33
C MET A 105 22.66 4.14 -1.89
N LYS A 106 22.97 5.41 -1.64
CA LYS A 106 22.61 6.08 -0.38
C LYS A 106 21.11 6.28 -0.37
N ASN A 107 20.39 5.27 0.14
CA ASN A 107 19.02 5.40 0.59
C ASN A 107 18.96 6.47 1.69
N LYS A 108 18.72 7.73 1.33
CA LYS A 108 18.35 8.79 2.27
C LYS A 108 16.86 8.66 2.59
N ALA A 109 16.50 7.62 3.32
CA ALA A 109 15.26 7.60 4.09
C ALA A 109 15.62 7.98 5.53
N VAL A 110 15.73 9.28 5.80
CA VAL A 110 15.79 9.80 7.17
C VAL A 110 14.39 10.28 7.52
N LEU A 111 13.53 9.37 7.91
CA LEU A 111 12.26 9.73 8.54
C LEU A 111 12.04 8.83 9.73
N CYS A 112 12.48 9.28 10.90
CA CYS A 112 11.84 9.09 12.20
C CYS A 112 12.66 9.87 13.23
N LYS A 113 12.15 11.04 13.66
CA LYS A 113 12.55 11.65 14.92
C LYS A 113 11.46 11.27 15.93
N PRO A 114 11.80 10.60 17.05
CA PRO A 114 10.80 10.29 18.06
C PRO A 114 10.29 11.60 18.70
N LEU A 115 8.98 11.69 18.90
CA LEU A 115 8.39 12.74 19.73
C LEU A 115 8.73 12.41 21.19
N THR A 116 9.39 13.34 21.87
CA THR A 116 9.39 13.45 23.33
C THR A 116 8.22 14.33 23.74
#